data_AF-A0A3R7NB99-F1
#
_entry.id   AF-A0A3R7NB99-F1
#
_cell.length_a   1.000
_cell.length_b   1.000
_cell.length_c   1.000
_cell.angle_alpha   90.00
_cell.angle_beta   90.00
_cell.angle_gamma   90.00
#
_symmetry.space_group_name_H-M   'P 1'
#
loop_
_entity.id
_entity.type
_entity.pdbx_description
1 polymer ?
#
loop_
_entity_poly.entity_id
_entity_poly.type
_entity_poly.pdbx_seq_one_letter_code
_entity_poly.pdbx_strand_id
1 'polypeptide(L)'
;MGFLKSVLPPGTSLLPLLLIVLYVVALCFSWANYGAYFRLHLDLYGKGFVAAYLAFCIIGTLVYALVSSVLWLRGAVYASRSSREAQYIITGVSALFFSKDLPLFVLESTALTRHGWRDGFQGFCFIVQLCFFLLPFIVTWLTGVWFATSFVERQWGDGAVRARVTLDEALAQPAPSPPPPLMLRETPQGPGKGLSFLAQASDPRQASSASEHGLSGESQEYRRGPGGLI
;
A
#
# COMPACT_ATOMS: atom_id res chain seq x y z
N MET A 1 -23.85 13.14 -28.38
CA MET A 1 -22.43 12.74 -28.27
C MET A 1 -21.43 13.74 -28.88
N GLY A 2 -21.81 14.64 -29.80
CA GLY A 2 -20.88 15.61 -30.42
C GLY A 2 -20.41 16.77 -29.52
N PHE A 3 -21.25 17.25 -28.60
CA PHE A 3 -20.93 18.42 -27.75
C PHE A 3 -19.82 18.15 -26.72
N LEU A 4 -19.78 16.93 -26.15
CA LEU A 4 -18.73 16.52 -25.21
C LEU A 4 -17.34 16.45 -25.85
N LYS A 5 -17.26 16.17 -27.16
CA LYS A 5 -15.98 16.18 -27.92
C LYS A 5 -15.47 17.60 -28.23
N SER A 6 -16.33 18.62 -28.16
CA SER A 6 -15.95 20.00 -28.50
C SER A 6 -15.36 20.78 -27.32
N VAL A 7 -15.62 20.34 -26.09
CA VAL A 7 -15.19 21.05 -24.87
C VAL A 7 -14.00 20.37 -24.20
N LEU A 8 -13.82 19.06 -24.44
CA LEU A 8 -12.71 18.30 -23.84
C LEU A 8 -11.49 18.29 -24.75
N PRO A 9 -10.30 18.66 -24.25
CA PRO A 9 -9.07 18.55 -25.01
C PRO A 9 -8.83 17.08 -25.45
N PRO A 10 -8.33 16.86 -26.68
CA PRO A 10 -8.09 15.52 -27.19
C PRO A 10 -7.12 14.76 -26.27
N GLY A 11 -7.55 13.60 -25.76
CA GLY A 11 -6.76 12.75 -24.86
C GLY A 11 -7.26 12.68 -23.41
N THR A 12 -8.36 13.35 -23.06
CA THR A 12 -8.96 13.25 -21.71
C THR A 12 -9.72 11.94 -21.52
N SER A 13 -9.32 11.18 -20.50
CA SER A 13 -10.04 9.99 -20.05
C SER A 13 -11.39 10.39 -19.46
N LEU A 14 -12.48 9.79 -19.95
CA LEU A 14 -13.85 10.10 -19.47
C LEU A 14 -14.13 9.52 -18.07
N LEU A 15 -13.38 8.49 -17.68
CA LEU A 15 -13.62 7.75 -16.43
C LEU A 15 -13.40 8.62 -15.17
N PRO A 16 -12.30 9.36 -15.01
CA PRO A 16 -12.13 10.27 -13.87
C PRO A 16 -13.21 11.35 -13.78
N LEU A 17 -13.65 11.90 -14.92
CA LEU A 17 -14.72 12.90 -14.94
C LEU A 17 -16.07 12.31 -14.52
N LEU A 18 -16.37 11.10 -14.99
CA LEU A 18 -17.55 10.37 -14.55
C LEU A 18 -17.51 10.13 -13.03
N LEU A 19 -16.37 9.72 -12.48
CA LEU A 19 -16.19 9.54 -11.03
C LEU A 19 -16.40 10.84 -10.25
N ILE A 20 -15.86 11.96 -10.73
CA ILE A 20 -16.08 13.28 -10.11
C ILE A 20 -17.57 13.57 -10.00
N VAL A 21 -18.31 13.50 -11.11
CA VAL A 21 -19.75 13.81 -11.14
C VAL A 21 -20.54 12.83 -10.27
N LEU A 22 -20.23 11.55 -10.40
CA LEU A 22 -20.91 10.48 -9.67
C LEU A 22 -20.77 10.64 -8.16
N TYR A 23 -19.59 11.00 -7.66
CA TYR A 23 -19.38 11.25 -6.23
C TYR A 23 -19.98 12.57 -5.74
N VAL A 24 -20.16 13.59 -6.59
CA VAL A 24 -21.00 14.76 -6.20
C VAL A 24 -22.41 14.29 -5.88
N VAL A 25 -23.00 13.47 -6.74
CA VAL A 25 -24.36 12.94 -6.55
C VAL A 25 -24.42 12.10 -5.26
N ALA A 26 -23.43 11.25 -5.01
CA ALA A 26 -23.34 10.47 -3.78
C ALA A 26 -23.29 11.35 -2.53
N LEU A 27 -22.51 12.44 -2.55
CA LEU A 27 -22.45 13.40 -1.45
C LEU A 27 -23.79 14.10 -1.23
N CYS A 28 -24.48 14.51 -2.29
CA CYS A 28 -25.81 15.09 -2.19
C CYS A 28 -26.79 14.14 -1.50
N PHE A 29 -26.76 12.84 -1.83
CA PHE A 29 -27.60 11.85 -1.15
C PHE A 29 -27.25 11.70 0.34
N SER A 30 -25.97 11.65 0.71
CA SER A 30 -25.57 11.60 2.12
C SER A 30 -26.04 12.83 2.91
N TRP A 31 -25.90 14.04 2.32
CA TRP A 31 -26.37 15.28 2.94
C TRP A 31 -27.91 15.34 3.02
N ALA A 32 -28.62 14.89 1.98
CA ALA A 32 -30.07 14.81 1.99
C ALA A 32 -30.56 13.82 3.05
N ASN A 33 -29.92 12.66 3.19
CA ASN A 33 -30.27 11.67 4.21
C ASN A 33 -30.02 12.22 5.62
N TYR A 34 -28.90 12.91 5.84
CA TYR A 34 -28.66 13.61 7.10
C TYR A 34 -29.77 14.64 7.39
N GLY A 35 -30.04 15.54 6.44
CA GLY A 35 -30.94 16.68 6.64
C GLY A 35 -32.41 16.29 6.77
N ALA A 36 -32.87 15.36 5.94
CA ALA A 36 -34.27 14.94 5.89
C ALA A 36 -34.60 13.85 6.91
N TYR A 37 -33.64 13.01 7.29
CA TYR A 37 -33.92 11.86 8.14
C TYR A 37 -33.22 11.92 9.50
N PHE A 38 -31.88 11.80 9.55
CA PHE A 38 -31.16 11.68 10.83
C PHE A 38 -31.28 12.93 11.72
N ARG A 39 -31.27 14.13 11.13
CA ARG A 39 -31.42 15.38 11.88
C ARG A 39 -32.79 15.51 12.55
N LEU A 40 -33.85 15.08 11.88
CA LEU A 40 -35.23 15.18 12.39
C LEU A 40 -35.52 14.13 13.47
N HIS A 41 -34.81 13.00 13.45
CA HIS A 41 -34.99 11.89 14.38
C HIS A 41 -33.89 11.82 15.44
N LEU A 42 -33.42 12.99 15.89
CA LEU A 42 -32.31 13.10 16.84
C LEU A 42 -32.61 12.43 18.20
N ASP A 43 -33.87 12.48 18.65
CA ASP A 43 -34.29 11.81 19.89
C ASP A 43 -34.25 10.29 19.79
N LEU A 44 -34.41 9.75 18.56
CA LEU A 44 -34.38 8.32 18.31
C LEU A 44 -32.94 7.78 18.25
N TYR A 45 -32.10 8.43 17.44
CA TYR A 45 -30.72 7.97 17.20
C TYR A 45 -29.73 8.42 18.27
N GLY A 46 -30.07 9.48 19.01
CA GLY A 46 -29.20 10.12 19.98
C GLY A 46 -28.20 11.09 19.34
N LYS A 47 -27.86 12.14 20.11
CA LYS A 47 -26.98 13.25 19.67
C LYS A 47 -25.62 12.76 19.13
N GLY A 48 -24.99 11.80 19.82
CA GLY A 48 -23.67 11.29 19.44
C GLY A 48 -23.66 10.59 18.08
N PHE A 49 -24.70 9.79 17.80
CA PHE A 49 -24.83 9.07 16.53
C PHE A 49 -25.05 10.04 15.37
N VAL A 50 -25.98 10.98 15.52
CA VAL A 50 -26.29 11.99 14.49
C VAL A 50 -25.08 12.91 14.26
N ALA A 51 -24.36 13.29 15.32
CA ALA A 51 -23.13 14.07 15.20
C ALA A 51 -22.02 13.30 14.47
N ALA A 52 -21.86 12.00 14.73
CA ALA A 52 -20.91 11.16 14.00
C ALA A 52 -21.26 11.08 12.51
N TYR A 53 -22.54 10.89 12.18
CA TYR A 53 -23.01 10.88 10.78
C TYR A 53 -22.68 12.20 10.07
N LEU A 54 -23.00 13.34 10.70
CA LEU A 54 -22.65 14.66 10.18
C LEU A 54 -21.14 14.82 10.00
N ALA A 55 -20.34 14.40 10.97
CA ALA A 55 -18.88 14.50 10.91
C ALA A 55 -18.33 13.75 9.68
N PHE A 56 -18.81 12.53 9.42
CA PHE A 56 -18.38 11.78 8.23
C PHE A 56 -18.92 12.37 6.92
N CYS A 57 -20.10 13.01 6.91
CA CYS A 57 -20.52 13.81 5.74
C CYS A 57 -19.56 14.97 5.46
N ILE A 58 -19.14 15.71 6.49
CA ILE A 58 -18.20 16.83 6.36
C ILE A 58 -16.82 16.31 5.92
N ILE A 59 -16.27 15.31 6.62
CA ILE A 59 -14.96 14.72 6.31
C ILE A 59 -14.96 14.17 4.88
N GLY A 60 -15.99 13.41 4.49
CA GLY A 60 -16.13 12.88 3.14
C GLY A 60 -16.20 13.96 2.06
N THR A 61 -16.91 15.06 2.34
CA THR A 61 -16.98 16.23 1.43
C THR A 61 -15.62 16.91 1.28
N LEU A 62 -14.87 17.07 2.38
CA LEU A 62 -13.53 17.67 2.36
C LEU A 62 -12.52 16.78 1.62
N VAL A 63 -12.52 15.47 1.89
CA VAL A 63 -11.64 14.52 1.20
C VAL A 63 -11.97 14.49 -0.30
N TYR A 64 -13.25 14.52 -0.67
CA TYR A 64 -13.66 14.64 -2.06
C TYR A 64 -13.12 15.92 -2.71
N ALA A 65 -13.36 17.09 -2.09
CA ALA A 65 -13.05 18.38 -2.68
C ALA A 65 -11.53 18.65 -2.75
N LEU A 66 -10.76 18.22 -1.74
CA LEU A 66 -9.34 18.56 -1.63
C LEU A 66 -8.41 17.47 -2.13
N VAL A 67 -8.82 16.20 -2.06
CA VAL A 67 -7.95 15.06 -2.36
C VAL A 67 -8.45 14.34 -3.61
N SER A 68 -9.62 13.71 -3.56
CA SER A 68 -10.02 12.77 -4.61
C SER A 68 -10.33 13.46 -5.93
N SER A 69 -11.07 14.58 -5.92
CA SER A 69 -11.36 15.33 -7.15
C SER A 69 -10.08 15.89 -7.80
N VAL A 70 -9.13 16.36 -6.99
CA VAL A 70 -7.83 16.84 -7.46
C VAL A 70 -7.01 15.70 -8.07
N LEU A 71 -6.96 14.53 -7.43
CA LEU A 71 -6.27 13.35 -7.96
C LEU A 71 -6.91 12.85 -9.27
N TRP A 72 -8.24 12.83 -9.35
CA TRP A 72 -8.95 12.40 -10.55
C TRP A 72 -8.80 13.40 -11.70
N LEU A 73 -8.87 14.70 -11.41
CA LEU A 73 -8.61 15.74 -12.41
C LEU A 73 -7.17 15.69 -12.90
N ARG A 74 -6.20 15.46 -11.98
CA ARG A 74 -4.80 15.28 -12.35
C ARG A 74 -4.59 14.03 -13.21
N GLY A 75 -5.29 12.94 -12.90
CA GLY A 75 -5.32 11.73 -13.73
C GLY A 75 -5.87 12.02 -15.12
N ALA A 76 -6.96 12.78 -15.24
CA ALA A 76 -7.57 13.12 -16.52
C ALA A 76 -6.71 14.02 -17.41
N VAL A 77 -5.96 14.97 -16.81
CA VAL A 77 -5.22 16.01 -17.56
C VAL A 77 -3.77 15.63 -17.84
N TYR A 78 -3.07 15.02 -16.86
CA TYR A 78 -1.60 14.90 -16.90
C TYR A 78 -1.09 13.46 -17.06
N ALA A 79 -1.95 12.45 -17.02
CA ALA A 79 -1.50 11.08 -17.13
C ALA A 79 -1.35 10.65 -18.59
N SER A 80 -0.20 10.99 -19.20
CA SER A 80 0.17 10.46 -20.51
C SER A 80 0.46 8.94 -20.48
N ARG A 81 0.72 8.39 -19.28
CA ARG A 81 1.00 6.96 -19.04
C ARG A 81 -0.13 6.34 -18.23
N SER A 82 -0.85 5.41 -18.84
CA SER A 82 -2.01 4.69 -18.26
C SER A 82 -1.78 4.11 -16.86
N SER A 83 -0.56 3.64 -16.56
CA SER A 83 -0.22 3.09 -15.23
C SER A 83 -0.31 4.12 -14.09
N ARG A 84 0.11 5.38 -14.32
CA ARG A 84 0.03 6.43 -13.30
C ARG A 84 -1.39 6.97 -13.15
N GLU A 85 -2.16 6.99 -14.24
CA GLU A 85 -3.58 7.35 -14.22
C GLU A 85 -4.36 6.45 -13.26
N ALA A 86 -4.22 5.13 -13.44
CA ALA A 86 -4.89 4.14 -12.60
C ALA A 86 -4.53 4.30 -11.12
N GLN A 87 -3.27 4.59 -10.80
CA GLN A 87 -2.83 4.83 -9.41
C GLN A 87 -3.53 6.05 -8.79
N TYR A 88 -3.66 7.17 -9.51
CA TYR A 88 -4.37 8.34 -8.99
C TYR A 88 -5.86 8.07 -8.79
N ILE A 89 -6.49 7.35 -9.72
CA ILE A 89 -7.89 6.95 -9.62
C ILE A 89 -8.10 6.06 -8.39
N ILE A 90 -7.34 4.98 -8.28
CA ILE A 90 -7.43 4.00 -7.19
C ILE A 90 -7.17 4.67 -5.84
N THR A 91 -6.16 5.54 -5.76
CA THR A 91 -5.85 6.27 -4.51
C THR A 91 -6.99 7.20 -4.11
N GLY A 92 -7.54 7.97 -5.05
CA GLY A 92 -8.68 8.86 -4.79
C GLY A 92 -9.96 8.11 -4.38
N VAL A 93 -10.22 6.95 -5.00
CA VAL A 93 -11.34 6.07 -4.65
C VAL A 93 -11.13 5.47 -3.25
N SER A 94 -9.92 4.97 -2.95
CA SER A 94 -9.59 4.39 -1.65
C SER A 94 -9.69 5.43 -0.52
N ALA A 95 -9.24 6.66 -0.76
CA ALA A 95 -9.36 7.75 0.21
C ALA A 95 -10.82 8.05 0.58
N LEU A 96 -11.73 8.09 -0.40
CA LEU A 96 -13.16 8.29 -0.16
C LEU A 96 -13.82 7.08 0.51
N PHE A 97 -13.41 5.87 0.12
CA PHE A 97 -13.90 4.64 0.73
C PHE A 97 -13.72 4.66 2.25
N PHE A 98 -12.49 4.94 2.73
CA PHE A 98 -12.20 4.93 4.16
C PHE A 98 -12.75 6.14 4.91
N SER A 99 -12.80 7.31 4.27
CA SER A 99 -13.22 8.55 4.94
C SER A 99 -14.73 8.78 4.94
N LYS A 100 -15.46 8.22 3.96
CA LYS A 100 -16.89 8.43 3.77
C LYS A 100 -17.68 7.14 3.69
N ASP A 101 -17.41 6.30 2.68
CA ASP A 101 -18.35 5.24 2.32
C ASP A 101 -18.44 4.14 3.37
N LEU A 102 -17.29 3.71 3.90
CA LEU A 102 -17.23 2.74 4.99
C LEU A 102 -17.88 3.25 6.28
N PRO A 103 -17.50 4.41 6.84
CA PRO A 103 -18.11 4.88 8.08
C PRO A 103 -19.61 5.19 7.93
N LEU A 104 -20.05 5.79 6.82
CA LEU A 104 -21.48 6.04 6.60
C LEU A 104 -22.26 4.74 6.42
N PHE A 105 -21.74 3.77 5.67
CA PHE A 105 -22.38 2.46 5.51
C PHE A 105 -22.53 1.73 6.85
N VAL A 106 -21.49 1.76 7.70
CA VAL A 106 -21.53 1.16 9.04
C VAL A 106 -22.58 1.85 9.91
N LEU A 107 -22.66 3.19 9.88
CA LEU A 107 -23.67 3.94 10.63
C LEU A 107 -25.08 3.58 10.13
N GLU A 108 -25.37 3.68 8.84
CA GLU A 108 -26.71 3.37 8.31
C GLU A 108 -27.10 1.91 8.55
N SER A 109 -26.17 0.97 8.41
CA SER A 109 -26.40 -0.45 8.73
C SER A 109 -26.72 -0.64 10.21
N THR A 110 -26.04 0.09 11.10
CA THR A 110 -26.30 0.07 12.56
C THR A 110 -27.67 0.68 12.88
N ALA A 111 -28.03 1.78 12.22
CA ALA A 111 -29.35 2.40 12.36
C ALA A 111 -30.46 1.44 11.92
N LEU A 112 -30.26 0.75 10.79
CA LEU A 112 -31.22 -0.21 10.24
C LEU A 112 -31.36 -1.46 11.12
N THR A 113 -30.27 -2.00 11.65
CA THR A 113 -30.32 -3.17 12.55
C THR A 113 -30.94 -2.84 13.91
N ARG A 114 -30.71 -1.64 14.45
CA ARG A 114 -31.24 -1.25 15.77
C ARG A 114 -32.69 -0.79 15.75
N HIS A 115 -33.11 -0.08 14.70
CA HIS A 115 -34.41 0.60 14.68
C HIS A 115 -35.32 0.15 13.54
N GLY A 116 -34.85 -0.77 12.70
CA GLY A 116 -35.59 -1.31 11.58
C GLY A 116 -35.76 -0.30 10.44
N TRP A 117 -36.52 -0.73 9.44
CA TRP A 117 -36.90 0.09 8.29
C TRP A 117 -38.10 0.95 8.66
N ARG A 118 -37.91 2.26 8.79
CA ARG A 118 -38.97 3.17 9.25
C ARG A 118 -39.53 4.07 8.16
N ASP A 119 -38.73 4.39 7.15
CA ASP A 119 -39.12 5.27 6.05
C ASP A 119 -38.64 4.70 4.70
N GLY A 120 -39.46 4.81 3.67
CA GLY A 120 -39.09 4.46 2.30
C GLY A 120 -37.93 5.31 1.78
N PHE A 121 -37.89 6.60 2.13
CA PHE A 121 -36.80 7.48 1.73
C PHE A 121 -35.45 7.07 2.36
N GLN A 122 -35.46 6.77 3.67
CA GLN A 122 -34.28 6.26 4.37
C GLN A 122 -33.76 4.97 3.71
N GLY A 123 -34.65 4.04 3.41
CA GLY A 123 -34.29 2.79 2.74
C GLY A 123 -33.73 2.99 1.33
N PHE A 124 -34.30 3.93 0.56
CA PHE A 124 -33.77 4.32 -0.74
C PHE A 124 -32.35 4.89 -0.63
N CYS A 125 -32.13 5.82 0.30
CA CYS A 125 -30.80 6.38 0.58
C CYS A 125 -29.81 5.28 0.98
N PHE A 126 -30.23 4.31 1.80
CA PHE A 126 -29.39 3.18 2.19
C PHE A 126 -29.00 2.30 1.00
N ILE A 127 -29.94 1.97 0.10
CA ILE A 127 -29.64 1.18 -1.11
C ILE A 127 -28.66 1.94 -2.01
N VAL A 128 -28.87 3.24 -2.21
CA VAL A 128 -27.95 4.07 -2.99
C VAL A 128 -26.57 4.09 -2.34
N GLN A 129 -26.49 4.26 -1.02
CA GLN A 129 -25.24 4.23 -0.26
C GLN A 129 -24.56 2.85 -0.33
N LEU A 130 -25.32 1.76 -0.33
CA LEU A 130 -24.81 0.39 -0.52
C LEU A 130 -24.18 0.22 -1.91
N CYS A 131 -24.82 0.71 -2.98
CA CYS A 131 -24.25 0.69 -4.33
C CYS A 131 -22.93 1.49 -4.37
N PHE A 132 -22.91 2.67 -3.73
CA PHE A 132 -21.70 3.49 -3.60
C PHE A 132 -20.64 2.89 -2.68
N PHE A 133 -20.99 1.97 -1.79
CA PHE A 133 -20.03 1.24 -0.96
C PHE A 133 -19.42 0.06 -1.72
N LEU A 134 -20.21 -0.72 -2.45
CA LEU A 134 -19.76 -1.96 -3.10
C LEU A 134 -18.72 -1.71 -4.19
N LEU A 135 -18.91 -0.71 -5.04
CA LEU A 135 -17.97 -0.39 -6.12
C LEU A 135 -16.55 -0.06 -5.61
N PRO A 136 -16.36 0.95 -4.72
CA PRO A 136 -15.06 1.24 -4.15
C PRO A 136 -14.55 0.14 -3.23
N PHE A 137 -15.43 -0.62 -2.56
CA PHE A 137 -15.01 -1.78 -1.78
C PHE A 137 -14.30 -2.80 -2.66
N ILE A 138 -14.89 -3.19 -3.80
CA ILE A 138 -14.28 -4.16 -4.73
C ILE A 138 -12.93 -3.64 -5.24
N VAL A 139 -12.86 -2.37 -5.66
CA VAL A 139 -11.61 -1.77 -6.17
C VAL A 139 -10.52 -1.74 -5.09
N THR A 140 -10.87 -1.28 -3.89
CA THR A 140 -9.93 -1.19 -2.75
C THR A 140 -9.50 -2.58 -2.30
N TRP A 141 -10.43 -3.55 -2.28
CA TRP A 141 -10.15 -4.94 -1.94
C TRP A 141 -9.21 -5.60 -2.93
N LEU A 142 -9.48 -5.51 -4.24
CA LEU A 142 -8.62 -6.07 -5.28
C LEU A 142 -7.22 -5.44 -5.25
N THR A 143 -7.15 -4.13 -5.03
CA THR A 143 -5.87 -3.42 -4.87
C THR A 143 -5.12 -3.93 -3.64
N GLY A 144 -5.82 -4.14 -2.52
CA GLY A 144 -5.26 -4.69 -1.29
C GLY A 144 -4.74 -6.12 -1.47
N VAL A 145 -5.50 -6.98 -2.15
CA VAL A 145 -5.07 -8.35 -2.48
C VAL A 145 -3.83 -8.31 -3.38
N TRP A 146 -3.83 -7.49 -4.42
CA TRP A 146 -2.66 -7.34 -5.31
C TRP A 146 -1.42 -6.83 -4.57
N PHE A 147 -1.60 -5.89 -3.64
CA PHE A 147 -0.51 -5.41 -2.79
C PHE A 147 0.02 -6.53 -1.87
N ALA A 148 -0.89 -7.30 -1.25
CA ALA A 148 -0.53 -8.41 -0.37
C ALA A 148 0.21 -9.53 -1.13
N THR A 149 -0.26 -9.92 -2.32
CA THR A 149 0.43 -10.92 -3.14
C THR A 149 1.80 -10.44 -3.59
N SER A 150 1.90 -9.18 -4.03
CA SER A 150 3.19 -8.58 -4.42
C SER A 150 4.17 -8.49 -3.25
N PHE A 151 3.67 -8.23 -2.04
CA PHE A 151 4.49 -8.19 -0.83
C PHE A 151 5.02 -9.59 -0.48
N VAL A 152 4.15 -10.60 -0.50
CA VAL A 152 4.53 -12.01 -0.26
C VAL A 152 5.55 -12.47 -1.31
N GLU A 153 5.32 -12.17 -2.59
CA GLU A 153 6.25 -12.54 -3.66
C GLU A 153 7.63 -11.91 -3.46
N ARG A 154 7.73 -10.66 -3.02
CA ARG A 154 9.03 -10.02 -2.74
C ARG A 154 9.74 -10.64 -1.55
N GLN A 155 9.02 -10.88 -0.45
CA GLN A 155 9.60 -11.43 0.78
C GLN A 155 10.10 -12.87 0.59
N TRP A 156 9.31 -13.72 -0.08
CA TRP A 156 9.68 -15.11 -0.32
C TRP A 156 10.53 -15.32 -1.58
N GLY A 157 10.34 -14.49 -2.61
CA GLY A 157 11.12 -14.52 -3.85
C GLY A 157 12.58 -14.17 -3.61
N ASP A 158 12.87 -13.11 -2.84
CA ASP A 158 14.24 -12.74 -2.49
C ASP A 158 14.90 -13.80 -1.61
N GLY A 159 14.14 -14.46 -0.72
CA GLY A 159 14.62 -15.58 0.09
C GLY A 159 15.02 -16.79 -0.76
N ALA A 160 14.20 -17.15 -1.75
CA ALA A 160 14.48 -18.26 -2.66
C ALA A 160 15.65 -17.99 -3.61
N VAL A 161 15.76 -16.76 -4.13
CA VAL A 161 16.88 -16.34 -4.99
C VAL A 161 18.18 -16.28 -4.18
N ARG A 162 18.16 -15.69 -2.98
CA ARG A 162 19.34 -15.63 -2.11
C ARG A 162 19.81 -17.02 -1.67
N ALA A 163 18.88 -17.94 -1.38
CA ALA A 163 19.22 -19.32 -1.04
C ALA A 163 19.88 -20.08 -2.22
N ARG A 164 19.45 -19.83 -3.46
CA ARG A 164 20.07 -20.41 -4.66
C ARG A 164 21.47 -19.85 -4.89
N VAL A 165 21.65 -18.53 -4.78
CA VAL A 165 22.97 -17.90 -4.93
C VAL A 165 23.94 -18.43 -3.88
N THR A 166 23.52 -18.58 -2.61
CA THR A 166 24.39 -19.16 -1.57
C THR A 166 24.72 -20.63 -1.82
N LEU A 167 23.81 -21.40 -2.43
CA LEU A 167 24.06 -22.81 -2.74
C LEU A 167 25.02 -22.96 -3.92
N ASP A 168 24.83 -22.16 -4.97
CA ASP A 168 25.74 -22.14 -6.12
C ASP A 168 27.15 -21.66 -5.70
N GLU A 169 27.25 -20.69 -4.80
CA GLU A 169 28.53 -20.23 -4.24
C GLU A 169 29.18 -21.32 -3.36
N ALA A 170 28.40 -22.06 -2.58
CA ALA A 170 28.90 -23.20 -1.79
C ALA A 170 29.35 -24.38 -2.68
N LEU A 171 28.70 -24.60 -3.82
CA LEU A 171 29.06 -25.63 -4.80
C LEU A 171 30.24 -25.21 -5.69
N ALA A 172 30.42 -23.91 -5.90
CA ALA A 172 31.55 -23.34 -6.64
C ALA A 172 32.84 -23.25 -5.82
N GLN A 173 32.78 -23.45 -4.49
CA GLN A 173 34.00 -23.59 -3.69
C GLN A 173 34.76 -24.84 -4.14
N PRO A 174 36.01 -24.70 -4.61
CA PRO A 174 36.83 -25.84 -4.98
C PRO A 174 36.99 -26.73 -3.75
N ALA A 175 36.75 -28.03 -3.94
CA ALA A 175 36.92 -29.03 -2.89
C ALA A 175 38.27 -28.79 -2.18
N PRO A 176 38.31 -28.73 -0.84
CA PRO A 176 39.55 -28.54 -0.12
C PRO A 176 40.52 -29.58 -0.63
N SER A 177 41.63 -29.11 -1.20
CA SER A 177 42.66 -29.98 -1.74
C SER A 177 43.00 -31.02 -0.66
N PRO A 178 43.06 -32.32 -1.03
CA PRO A 178 43.33 -33.35 -0.05
C PRO A 178 44.59 -32.95 0.71
N PRO A 179 44.56 -32.97 2.05
CA PRO A 179 45.71 -32.57 2.84
C PRO A 179 46.92 -33.34 2.29
N PRO A 180 48.05 -32.64 2.05
CA PRO A 180 49.22 -33.29 1.50
C PRO A 180 49.49 -34.56 2.31
N PRO A 181 49.78 -35.69 1.64
CA PRO A 181 49.99 -36.96 2.31
C PRO A 181 50.97 -36.71 3.44
N LEU A 182 50.52 -37.03 4.66
CA LEU A 182 51.25 -36.81 5.89
C LEU A 182 52.50 -37.67 5.79
N MET A 183 53.57 -37.09 5.22
CA MET A 183 54.87 -37.74 5.21
C MET A 183 55.18 -38.01 6.67
N LEU A 184 55.38 -39.29 6.97
CA LEU A 184 55.90 -39.78 8.23
C LEU A 184 57.11 -38.93 8.60
N ARG A 185 56.85 -37.90 9.41
CA ARG A 185 57.89 -37.12 10.05
C ARG A 185 58.43 -38.05 11.11
N GLU A 186 59.53 -38.71 10.80
CA GLU A 186 60.29 -39.50 11.75
C GLU A 186 60.57 -38.61 12.96
N THR A 187 59.91 -38.96 14.06
CA THR A 187 60.15 -38.37 15.36
C THR A 187 61.42 -39.02 15.88
N PRO A 188 62.47 -38.25 16.22
CA PRO A 188 63.60 -38.81 16.93
C PRO A 188 63.09 -39.35 18.27
N GLN A 189 63.31 -40.64 18.50
CA GLN A 189 63.09 -41.33 19.76
C GLN A 189 63.83 -40.59 20.89
N GLY A 190 63.08 -39.81 21.66
CA GLY A 190 63.49 -39.30 22.97
C GLY A 190 62.87 -40.18 24.07
N PRO A 191 63.67 -40.80 24.95
CA PRO A 191 63.14 -41.60 26.04
C PRO A 191 62.75 -40.68 27.20
N GLY A 192 61.45 -40.55 27.50
CA GLY A 192 61.04 -39.85 28.71
C GLY A 192 59.57 -39.52 28.82
N LYS A 193 58.83 -40.42 29.50
CA LYS A 193 57.77 -40.15 30.48
C LYS A 193 56.77 -38.99 30.21
N GLY A 194 55.49 -39.36 30.15
CA GLY A 194 54.44 -38.52 30.75
C GLY A 194 53.17 -38.39 29.91
N LEU A 195 52.20 -39.24 30.21
CA LEU A 195 50.79 -39.08 29.86
C LEU A 195 50.20 -37.80 30.47
N SER A 196 49.63 -36.93 29.64
CA SER A 196 48.49 -36.07 30.03
C SER A 196 47.74 -35.64 28.77
N PHE A 197 47.02 -36.62 28.23
CA PHE A 197 45.97 -36.47 27.22
C PHE A 197 44.70 -35.95 27.93
N LEU A 198 43.90 -35.13 27.23
CA LEU A 198 42.58 -34.57 27.61
C LEU A 198 42.60 -33.31 28.49
N ALA A 199 42.50 -32.14 27.84
CA ALA A 199 41.47 -31.15 28.13
C ALA A 199 41.66 -29.91 27.24
N GLN A 200 40.87 -29.78 26.17
CA GLN A 200 40.33 -28.47 25.82
C GLN A 200 39.04 -28.63 25.02
N ALA A 201 37.98 -28.92 25.77
CA ALA A 201 36.61 -28.70 25.34
C ALA A 201 36.34 -27.19 25.36
N SER A 202 35.76 -26.71 24.25
CA SER A 202 34.63 -25.77 24.24
C SER A 202 34.80 -24.42 24.95
N ASP A 203 34.92 -23.34 24.17
CA ASP A 203 34.44 -22.03 24.62
C ASP A 203 33.84 -21.23 23.44
N PRO A 204 32.51 -21.04 23.36
CA PRO A 204 31.85 -20.15 22.43
C PRO A 204 31.43 -18.87 23.15
N ARG A 205 32.35 -17.92 23.33
CA ARG A 205 32.04 -16.56 23.76
C ARG A 205 32.96 -15.55 23.10
N GLN A 206 32.62 -15.15 21.88
CA GLN A 206 32.97 -13.83 21.37
C GLN A 206 31.79 -13.24 20.61
N ALA A 207 30.92 -12.61 21.38
CA ALA A 207 30.02 -11.58 20.90
C ALA A 207 30.73 -10.23 20.98
N SER A 208 30.40 -9.36 20.01
CA SER A 208 30.65 -7.93 19.94
C SER A 208 32.08 -7.45 19.64
N SER A 209 32.25 -6.82 18.47
CA SER A 209 32.55 -5.39 18.35
C SER A 209 32.92 -5.03 16.90
N ALA A 210 32.83 -3.74 16.59
CA ALA A 210 33.28 -3.04 15.39
C ALA A 210 32.28 -2.93 14.22
N SER A 211 31.34 -1.99 14.35
CA SER A 211 30.83 -1.22 13.23
C SER A 211 31.28 0.24 13.44
N GLU A 212 32.38 0.61 12.80
CA GLU A 212 32.78 2.00 12.51
C GLU A 212 33.57 2.00 11.20
N HIS A 213 33.46 3.11 10.45
CA HIS A 213 33.92 3.44 9.08
C HIS A 213 32.81 3.27 8.02
N GLY A 214 32.21 4.31 7.44
CA GLY A 214 32.68 5.69 7.21
C GLY A 214 33.42 5.76 5.88
N LEU A 215 32.77 6.33 4.85
CA LEU A 215 33.30 6.95 3.61
C LEU A 215 32.08 7.26 2.72
N SER A 216 31.60 8.50 2.61
CA SER A 216 32.18 9.58 1.79
C SER A 216 32.48 9.10 0.37
N GLY A 217 31.55 9.39 -0.54
CA GLY A 217 31.61 9.06 -1.96
C GLY A 217 30.96 10.17 -2.76
N GLU A 218 31.61 11.33 -2.71
CA GLU A 218 31.51 12.43 -3.66
C GLU A 218 31.74 11.88 -5.08
N SER A 219 30.82 12.12 -6.00
CA SER A 219 31.12 12.06 -7.44
C SER A 219 30.42 13.23 -8.14
N GLN A 220 31.17 14.31 -8.13
CA GLN A 220 31.05 15.48 -9.00
C GLN A 220 31.38 15.07 -10.46
N GLU A 221 30.76 15.77 -11.42
CA GLU A 221 31.23 15.97 -12.80
C GLU A 221 31.21 14.76 -13.77
N TYR A 222 30.81 14.87 -15.05
CA TYR A 222 31.08 15.96 -15.99
C TYR A 222 30.18 15.89 -17.24
N ARG A 223 29.68 17.08 -17.64
CA ARG A 223 29.79 17.70 -18.98
C ARG A 223 29.17 16.99 -20.21
N ARG A 224 28.15 17.64 -20.80
CA ARG A 224 28.30 18.35 -22.10
C ARG A 224 27.20 19.40 -22.29
N GLY A 225 27.64 20.64 -22.43
CA GLY A 225 26.81 21.81 -22.72
C GLY A 225 26.67 22.08 -24.23
N PRO A 226 26.65 23.35 -24.65
CA PRO A 226 25.60 23.88 -25.52
C PRO A 226 26.09 24.18 -26.94
N GLY A 227 25.16 24.30 -27.89
CA GLY A 227 25.42 24.83 -29.23
C GLY A 227 24.16 25.40 -29.84
N GLY A 228 24.13 26.73 -29.99
CA GLY A 228 23.13 27.45 -30.77
C GLY A 228 23.53 27.61 -32.25
N LEU A 229 22.75 28.44 -32.95
CA LEU A 229 22.74 28.78 -34.38
C LEU A 229 22.04 27.70 -35.23
N ILE A 230 20.96 27.95 -35.96
CA ILE A 230 20.54 29.11 -36.77
C ILE A 230 19.03 29.35 -36.57
#